data_AF-A0A3C0IUB4-F1
#
_entry.id   AF-A0A3C0IUB4-F1
#
_cell.length_a   1.000
_cell.length_b   1.000
_cell.length_c   1.000
_cell.angle_alpha   90.00
_cell.angle_beta   90.00
_cell.angle_gamma   90.00
#
_symmetry.space_group_name_H-M   'P 1'
#
loop_
_entity.id
_entity.type
_entity.pdbx_description
1 polymer ?
#
loop_
_entity_poly.entity_id
_entity_poly.type
_entity_poly.pdbx_seq_one_letter_code
_entity_poly.pdbx_strand_id
1 'polypeptide(L)'
;LGYGNITPSIAVEFDTYRNQNLNDPNNFHMAIMANGNPNHANGLTPPISILSNGGFADNGQPIAVRFLYTAATNNLKVFVNCELRIDYTNNILQTIFNGNPNAFWGFTAATGGFVNQQTVCKISNSQFLNLNRTLNPCQQDFVF
;
A
#
# COMPACT_ATOMS: atom_id res chain seq x y z
N LEU A 1 13.17 0.88 -2.22
CA LEU A 1 11.93 0.05 -2.18
C LEU A 1 12.09 -1.21 -3.02
N GLY A 2 11.49 -2.33 -2.58
CA GLY A 2 11.71 -3.66 -3.18
C GLY A 2 10.89 -3.99 -4.44
N TYR A 3 10.02 -3.09 -4.90
CA TYR A 3 9.17 -3.31 -6.07
C TYR A 3 9.74 -2.74 -7.38
N GLY A 4 10.94 -2.13 -7.33
CA GLY A 4 11.54 -1.45 -8.47
C GLY A 4 11.62 -2.35 -9.71
N ASN A 5 11.26 -1.80 -10.88
CA ASN A 5 11.28 -2.48 -12.18
C ASN A 5 10.32 -3.68 -12.38
N ILE A 6 9.43 -3.97 -11.42
CA ILE A 6 8.37 -4.96 -11.63
C ILE A 6 7.31 -4.36 -12.54
N THR A 7 7.13 -4.88 -13.75
CA THR A 7 6.16 -4.34 -14.74
C THR A 7 5.46 -5.47 -15.52
N PRO A 8 4.14 -5.36 -15.81
CA PRO A 8 3.21 -4.38 -15.24
C PRO A 8 2.97 -4.64 -13.74
N SER A 9 2.76 -3.59 -12.96
CA SER A 9 2.48 -3.74 -11.53
C SER A 9 1.73 -2.55 -10.92
N ILE A 10 1.11 -2.81 -9.79
CA ILE A 10 0.62 -1.80 -8.85
C ILE A 10 1.20 -2.13 -7.47
N ALA A 11 1.70 -1.13 -6.77
CA ALA A 11 2.21 -1.26 -5.41
C ALA A 11 1.55 -0.21 -4.52
N VAL A 12 1.16 -0.61 -3.31
CA VAL A 12 0.95 0.35 -2.23
C VAL A 12 2.21 0.32 -1.39
N GLU A 13 2.92 1.43 -1.32
CA GLU A 13 4.16 1.50 -0.58
C GLU A 13 3.98 2.06 0.82
N PHE A 14 4.94 1.74 1.67
CA PHE A 14 5.11 2.30 3.01
C PHE A 14 6.58 2.66 3.14
N ASP A 15 6.94 3.88 2.73
CA ASP A 15 8.33 4.33 2.73
C ASP A 15 8.66 5.07 4.03
N THR A 16 9.71 4.60 4.68
CA THR A 16 10.24 5.12 5.95
C THR A 16 11.55 5.89 5.74
N TYR A 17 11.92 6.14 4.49
CA TYR A 17 13.10 6.88 4.11
C TYR A 17 12.76 7.98 3.12
N ARG A 18 13.60 9.02 3.05
CA ARG A 18 13.41 10.12 2.11
C ARG A 18 14.49 10.10 1.05
N ASN A 19 14.12 9.65 -0.15
CA ASN A 19 14.89 9.77 -1.37
C ASN A 19 14.48 11.05 -2.12
N GLN A 20 15.18 12.17 -1.89
CA GLN A 20 14.86 13.45 -2.52
C GLN A 20 14.83 13.39 -4.06
N ASN A 21 15.69 12.55 -4.65
CA ASN A 21 15.75 12.32 -6.10
C ASN A 21 14.55 11.55 -6.66
N LEU A 22 13.70 10.96 -5.81
CA LEU A 22 12.48 10.26 -6.16
C LEU A 22 11.21 11.07 -5.83
N ASN A 23 11.37 12.35 -5.46
CA ASN A 23 10.29 13.26 -5.07
C ASN A 23 9.56 12.85 -3.78
N ASP A 24 10.26 12.16 -2.87
CA ASP A 24 9.71 11.80 -1.57
C ASP A 24 9.44 13.06 -0.72
N PRO A 25 8.28 13.12 -0.06
CA PRO A 25 7.99 14.18 0.89
C PRO A 25 8.86 14.05 2.16
N ASN A 26 8.88 15.10 2.97
CA ASN A 26 9.70 15.14 4.18
C ASN A 26 9.01 14.51 5.40
N ASN A 27 8.46 13.31 5.22
CA ASN A 27 7.78 12.48 6.22
C ASN A 27 7.79 11.02 5.76
N PHE A 28 7.47 10.11 6.69
CA PHE A 28 7.21 8.72 6.31
C PHE A 28 5.86 8.64 5.64
N HIS A 29 5.84 8.06 4.46
CA HIS A 29 4.73 8.24 3.55
C HIS A 29 4.30 6.94 2.88
N MET A 30 3.09 6.97 2.36
CA MET A 30 2.50 5.92 1.54
C MET A 30 1.89 6.54 0.29
N ALA A 31 1.93 5.79 -0.80
CA ALA A 31 1.27 6.12 -2.05
C ALA A 31 0.94 4.83 -2.82
N ILE A 32 0.08 4.96 -3.83
CA ILE A 32 -0.08 3.94 -4.85
C ILE A 32 0.87 4.28 -6.00
N MET A 33 1.74 3.32 -6.33
CA MET A 33 2.75 3.40 -7.37
C MET A 33 2.46 2.37 -8.46
N ALA A 34 2.94 2.64 -9.68
CA ALA A 34 2.70 1.79 -10.84
C ALA A 34 3.99 1.41 -11.55
N ASN A 35 3.97 0.23 -12.18
CA ASN A 35 4.98 -0.26 -13.12
C ASN A 35 6.40 -0.21 -12.57
N GLY A 36 6.55 -0.47 -11.27
CA GLY A 36 7.86 -0.53 -10.62
C GLY A 36 8.60 0.80 -10.58
N ASN A 37 7.93 1.93 -10.79
CA ASN A 37 8.52 3.27 -10.75
C ASN A 37 8.34 3.86 -9.33
N PRO A 38 9.41 4.05 -8.54
CA PRO A 38 9.31 4.60 -7.19
C PRO A 38 9.29 6.13 -7.14
N ASN A 39 9.35 6.82 -8.29
CA ASN A 39 9.36 8.27 -8.30
C ASN A 39 7.93 8.82 -8.18
N HIS A 40 7.65 9.57 -7.11
CA HIS A 40 6.33 10.14 -6.80
C HIS A 40 5.76 11.11 -7.83
N ALA A 41 6.59 11.67 -8.71
CA ALA A 41 6.09 12.43 -9.86
C ALA A 41 5.23 11.56 -10.81
N ASN A 42 5.35 10.23 -10.73
CA ASN A 42 4.60 9.26 -11.53
C ASN A 42 3.67 8.37 -10.68
N GLY A 43 3.42 8.73 -9.42
CA GLY A 43 2.52 8.00 -8.54
C GLY A 43 1.07 8.06 -9.04
N LEU A 44 0.31 6.99 -8.79
CA LEU A 44 -1.14 6.96 -9.05
C LEU A 44 -1.92 7.79 -8.03
N THR A 45 -1.34 8.01 -6.84
CA THR A 45 -1.85 8.93 -5.81
C THR A 45 -0.72 9.84 -5.33
N PRO A 46 -1.03 11.04 -4.82
CA PRO A 46 -0.03 11.83 -4.11
C PRO A 46 0.47 11.08 -2.87
N PRO A 47 1.72 11.28 -2.44
CA PRO A 47 2.20 10.70 -1.21
C PRO A 47 1.57 11.39 0.01
N ILE A 48 1.18 10.60 1.00
CA ILE A 48 0.58 11.05 2.25
C ILE A 48 1.27 10.37 3.44
N SER A 49 1.19 10.95 4.64
CA SER A 49 1.73 10.29 5.85
C SER A 49 1.15 8.89 6.04
N ILE A 50 1.99 7.92 6.42
CA ILE A 50 1.54 6.55 6.76
C ILE A 50 0.53 6.62 7.90
N LEU A 51 0.94 7.20 9.02
CA LEU A 51 0.10 7.41 10.19
C LEU A 51 -0.67 8.73 10.04
N SER A 52 -1.94 8.76 10.44
CA SER A 52 -2.81 9.95 10.35
C SER A 52 -2.27 11.14 11.15
N ASN A 53 -1.60 10.87 12.27
CA ASN A 53 -0.97 11.87 13.12
C ASN A 53 0.39 12.36 12.59
N GLY A 54 0.88 11.84 11.46
CA GLY A 54 2.17 12.20 10.88
C GLY A 54 3.39 11.70 11.66
N GLY A 55 3.21 10.79 12.62
CA GLY A 55 4.29 10.20 13.39
C GLY A 55 5.16 9.24 12.58
N PHE A 56 6.27 8.82 13.20
CA PHE A 56 7.19 7.84 12.63
C PHE A 56 6.62 6.42 12.71
N ALA A 57 6.80 5.68 11.62
CA ALA A 57 6.35 4.30 11.39
C ALA A 57 7.49 3.28 11.52
N ASP A 58 8.59 3.63 12.18
CA ASP A 58 9.77 2.80 12.46
C ASP A 58 10.02 2.61 13.97
N ASN A 59 9.00 2.88 14.79
CA ASN A 59 9.08 2.88 16.25
C ASN A 59 8.94 1.48 16.90
N GLY A 60 8.99 0.41 16.09
CA GLY A 60 8.82 -0.97 16.53
C GLY A 60 7.40 -1.35 16.97
N GLN A 61 6.42 -0.46 16.79
CA GLN A 61 5.02 -0.79 17.06
C GLN A 61 4.38 -1.44 15.82
N PRO A 62 3.61 -2.53 16.03
CA PRO A 62 2.73 -3.09 15.02
C PRO A 62 1.89 -2.05 14.28
N ILE A 63 1.94 -2.03 12.96
CA ILE A 63 1.03 -1.22 12.14
C ILE A 63 0.02 -2.12 11.46
N ALA A 64 -1.26 -1.92 11.78
CA ALA A 64 -2.37 -2.67 11.17
C ALA A 64 -2.72 -2.09 9.79
N VAL A 65 -2.55 -2.85 8.72
CA VAL A 65 -2.92 -2.44 7.36
C VAL A 65 -4.11 -3.26 6.85
N ARG A 66 -5.02 -2.63 6.09
CA ARG A 66 -6.10 -3.34 5.38
C ARG A 66 -6.29 -2.79 3.98
N PHE A 67 -6.31 -3.70 3.00
CA PHE A 67 -6.65 -3.41 1.61
C PHE A 67 -8.09 -3.85 1.33
N LEU A 68 -8.89 -2.97 0.74
CA LEU A 68 -10.26 -3.27 0.32
C LEU A 68 -10.43 -2.83 -1.14
N TYR A 69 -10.57 -3.79 -2.05
CA TYR A 69 -10.87 -3.51 -3.45
C TYR A 69 -12.32 -3.88 -3.78
N THR A 70 -13.07 -2.94 -4.34
CA THR A 70 -14.44 -3.12 -4.82
C THR A 70 -14.44 -3.13 -6.34
N ALA A 71 -14.54 -4.32 -6.94
CA ALA A 71 -14.47 -4.50 -8.39
C ALA A 71 -15.59 -3.77 -9.15
N ALA A 72 -16.81 -3.74 -8.60
CA ALA A 72 -17.96 -3.07 -9.24
C ALA A 72 -17.73 -1.57 -9.49
N THR A 73 -16.94 -0.91 -8.64
CA THR A 73 -16.63 0.52 -8.73
C THR A 73 -15.18 0.80 -9.06
N ASN A 74 -14.36 -0.24 -9.28
CA ASN A 74 -12.91 -0.12 -9.47
C ASN A 74 -12.23 0.72 -8.37
N ASN A 75 -12.67 0.54 -7.12
CA ASN A 75 -12.24 1.36 -5.99
C ASN A 75 -11.35 0.56 -5.03
N LEU A 76 -10.13 1.03 -4.82
CA LEU A 76 -9.16 0.52 -3.85
C LEU A 76 -9.11 1.46 -2.65
N LYS A 77 -9.39 0.94 -1.46
CA LYS A 77 -9.20 1.61 -0.18
C LYS A 77 -8.08 0.96 0.61
N VAL A 78 -7.25 1.79 1.23
CA VAL A 78 -6.18 1.35 2.14
C VAL A 78 -6.39 2.01 3.48
N PHE A 79 -6.46 1.18 4.52
CA PHE A 79 -6.57 1.61 5.90
C PHE A 79 -5.27 1.32 6.63
N VAL A 80 -4.86 2.23 7.50
CA VAL A 80 -3.73 2.08 8.41
C VAL A 80 -4.23 2.39 9.82
N ASN A 81 -4.01 1.48 10.77
CA ASN A 81 -4.54 1.57 12.13
C ASN A 81 -6.04 1.91 12.15
N CYS A 82 -6.80 1.27 11.26
CA CYS A 82 -8.25 1.40 11.13
C CYS A 82 -8.74 2.75 10.58
N GLU A 83 -7.83 3.63 10.19
CA GLU A 83 -8.16 4.91 9.56
C GLU A 83 -7.94 4.84 8.05
N LEU A 84 -8.91 5.36 7.30
CA LEU A 84 -8.79 5.45 5.84
C LEU A 84 -7.63 6.39 5.49
N ARG A 85 -6.65 5.87 4.76
CA ARG A 85 -5.52 6.66 4.26
C ARG A 85 -5.67 6.95 2.77
N ILE A 86 -5.97 5.91 1.98
CA ILE A 86 -6.11 6.03 0.52
C ILE A 86 -7.51 5.58 0.11
N ASP A 87 -8.15 6.39 -0.73
CA ASP A 87 -9.39 6.06 -1.44
C ASP A 87 -9.17 6.37 -2.92
N TYR A 88 -8.96 5.34 -3.73
CA TYR A 88 -8.49 5.46 -5.11
C TYR A 88 -9.40 4.70 -6.07
N THR A 89 -9.98 5.42 -7.04
CA THR A 89 -10.85 4.84 -8.06
C THR A 89 -10.19 4.90 -9.42
N ASN A 90 -9.83 3.73 -9.96
CA ASN A 90 -9.27 3.58 -11.30
C ASN A 90 -9.45 2.15 -11.79
N ASN A 91 -9.72 1.98 -13.10
CA ASN A 91 -9.77 0.66 -13.72
C ASN A 91 -8.37 0.05 -13.89
N ILE A 92 -7.75 -0.37 -12.78
CA ILE A 92 -6.40 -0.93 -12.70
C ILE A 92 -6.23 -2.12 -13.66
N LEU A 93 -7.26 -2.96 -13.80
CA LEU A 93 -7.25 -4.09 -14.72
C LEU A 93 -6.97 -3.61 -16.16
N GLN A 94 -7.68 -2.58 -16.62
CA GLN A 94 -7.50 -2.06 -17.97
C GLN A 94 -6.26 -1.17 -18.10
N THR A 95 -6.01 -0.29 -17.13
CA THR A 95 -4.98 0.77 -17.24
C THR A 95 -3.57 0.27 -16.94
N ILE A 96 -3.41 -0.74 -16.09
CA ILE A 96 -2.11 -1.30 -15.69
C ILE A 96 -1.88 -2.67 -16.31
N PHE A 97 -2.87 -3.56 -16.23
CA PHE A 97 -2.71 -4.95 -16.67
C PHE A 97 -3.22 -5.21 -18.11
N ASN A 98 -3.62 -4.17 -18.84
CA ASN A 98 -4.11 -4.26 -20.22
C ASN A 98 -5.23 -5.31 -20.41
N GLY A 99 -6.09 -5.45 -19.41
CA GLY A 99 -7.20 -6.40 -19.41
C GLY A 99 -6.84 -7.82 -18.99
N ASN A 100 -5.58 -8.13 -18.67
CA ASN A 100 -5.20 -9.45 -18.16
C ASN A 100 -5.66 -9.61 -16.70
N PRO A 101 -6.60 -10.54 -16.41
CA PRO A 101 -7.12 -10.72 -15.06
C PRO A 101 -6.18 -11.51 -14.14
N ASN A 102 -5.09 -12.07 -14.67
CA ASN A 102 -4.14 -12.88 -13.91
C ASN A 102 -2.95 -12.04 -13.49
N ALA A 103 -2.71 -11.96 -12.18
CA ALA A 103 -1.56 -11.28 -11.59
C ALA A 103 -1.04 -12.05 -10.38
N PHE A 104 0.27 -11.92 -10.12
CA PHE A 104 0.85 -12.31 -8.84
C PHE A 104 0.63 -11.20 -7.83
N TRP A 105 0.49 -11.57 -6.56
CA TRP A 105 0.42 -10.63 -5.44
C TRP A 105 1.33 -11.09 -4.32
N GLY A 106 1.80 -10.15 -3.52
CA GLY A 106 2.68 -10.42 -2.40
C GLY A 106 3.24 -9.15 -1.80
N PHE A 107 4.25 -9.33 -0.96
CA PHE A 107 4.98 -8.25 -0.30
C PHE A 107 6.42 -8.24 -0.79
N THR A 108 7.01 -7.05 -0.81
CA THR A 108 8.44 -6.87 -1.04
C THR A 108 8.95 -5.79 -0.10
N ALA A 109 10.23 -5.88 0.23
CA ALA A 109 10.90 -5.08 1.24
C ALA A 109 12.32 -4.80 0.75
N ALA A 110 12.89 -3.67 1.15
CA ALA A 110 14.29 -3.37 0.87
C ALA A 110 14.87 -2.49 1.97
N THR A 111 16.14 -2.70 2.27
CA THR A 111 16.98 -1.79 3.04
C THR A 111 18.10 -1.26 2.14
N GLY A 112 18.84 -0.26 2.63
CA GLY A 112 19.96 0.34 1.91
C GLY A 112 21.10 0.66 2.89
N GLY A 113 21.63 1.88 2.83
CA GLY A 113 22.60 2.36 3.83
C GLY A 113 22.02 2.48 5.24
N PHE A 114 20.69 2.58 5.36
CA PHE A 114 19.94 2.52 6.61
C PHE A 114 19.17 1.21 6.71
N VAL A 115 18.91 0.78 7.95
CA VAL A 115 18.28 -0.50 8.27
C VAL A 115 16.94 -0.28 8.98
N ASN A 116 15.97 -1.12 8.63
CA ASN A 116 14.69 -1.22 9.33
C ASN A 116 14.21 -2.67 9.26
N GLN A 117 13.61 -3.16 10.34
CA GLN A 117 13.00 -4.49 10.36
C GLN A 117 11.67 -4.44 9.61
N GLN A 118 11.52 -5.28 8.59
CA GLN A 118 10.32 -5.35 7.75
C GLN A 118 9.74 -6.76 7.88
N THR A 119 8.71 -6.91 8.71
CA THR A 119 8.09 -8.21 9.03
C THR A 119 6.63 -8.21 8.59
N VAL A 120 6.08 -9.36 8.22
CA VAL A 120 4.63 -9.54 8.05
C VAL A 120 4.20 -10.63 9.01
N CYS A 121 3.50 -10.27 10.09
CA CYS A 121 3.25 -11.21 11.19
C CYS A 121 1.98 -12.06 11.01
N LYS A 122 0.89 -11.44 10.54
CA LYS A 122 -0.41 -12.11 10.33
C LYS A 122 -0.97 -11.66 8.99
N ILE A 123 -1.52 -12.62 8.25
CA ILE A 123 -2.26 -12.36 7.02
C ILE A 123 -3.61 -13.02 7.21
N SER A 124 -4.67 -12.24 7.12
CA SER A 124 -6.03 -12.76 7.10
C SER A 124 -6.73 -12.30 5.83
N ASN A 125 -7.14 -13.27 5.03
CA ASN A 125 -7.98 -13.04 3.86
C ASN A 125 -9.45 -13.21 4.26
N SER A 126 -10.12 -12.13 4.71
CA SER A 126 -11.58 -12.09 4.78
C SER A 126 -12.03 -11.85 3.37
N GLN A 127 -12.35 -12.92 2.69
CA GLN A 127 -12.83 -12.83 1.34
C GLN A 127 -14.16 -13.59 1.20
N PHE A 128 -15.16 -12.86 0.67
CA PHE A 128 -16.20 -13.34 -0.24
C PHE A 128 -17.44 -14.13 0.22
N LEU A 129 -18.04 -13.92 1.41
CA LEU A 129 -19.34 -14.58 1.69
C LEU A 129 -20.45 -13.76 2.37
N ASN A 130 -20.30 -12.46 2.65
CA ASN A 130 -21.45 -11.69 3.17
C ASN A 130 -21.35 -10.19 2.83
N LEU A 131 -22.19 -9.75 1.88
CA LEU A 131 -22.40 -8.33 1.54
C LEU A 131 -22.97 -7.50 2.70
N ASN A 132 -23.40 -8.15 3.79
CA ASN A 132 -24.01 -7.51 4.97
C ASN A 132 -23.09 -7.45 6.20
N ARG A 133 -21.80 -7.81 6.09
CA ARG A 133 -20.88 -7.69 7.25
C ARG A 133 -20.21 -6.33 7.25
N THR A 134 -20.59 -5.48 8.20
CA THR A 134 -19.77 -4.34 8.63
C THR A 134 -18.48 -4.90 9.25
N LEU A 135 -17.48 -5.13 8.41
CA LEU A 135 -16.16 -5.53 8.85
C LEU A 135 -15.53 -4.36 9.60
N ASN A 136 -15.41 -4.46 10.93
CA ASN A 136 -14.57 -3.55 11.69
C ASN A 136 -13.18 -3.51 11.00
N PRO A 137 -12.66 -2.32 10.64
CA PRO A 137 -11.36 -2.17 10.00
C PRO A 137 -10.22 -2.93 10.71
N CYS A 138 -10.38 -3.19 12.01
CA CYS A 138 -9.38 -3.82 12.90
C CYS A 138 -9.54 -5.33 13.15
N GLN A 139 -10.39 -6.05 12.40
CA GLN A 139 -10.59 -7.48 12.68
C GLN A 139 -9.78 -8.42 11.79
N GLN A 140 -8.93 -7.88 10.90
CA GLN A 140 -8.16 -8.65 9.92
C GLN A 140 -6.86 -7.95 9.58
N ASP A 141 -5.84 -8.32 10.34
CA ASP A 141 -4.65 -7.50 10.56
C ASP A 141 -3.50 -7.99 9.69
N PHE A 142 -2.90 -7.07 8.94
CA PHE A 142 -1.49 -7.14 8.60
C PHE A 142 -0.74 -6.33 9.63
N VAL A 143 0.16 -6.97 10.39
CA VAL A 143 1.06 -6.29 11.32
C VAL A 143 2.44 -6.25 10.68
N PHE A 144 2.93 -5.04 10.43
CA PHE A 144 4.35 -4.77 10.13
C PHE A 144 5.08 -4.36 11.41
#